data_AF-A0AAV4I9X4-F1
#
_entry.id   AF-A0AAV4I9X4-F1
#
_cell.length_a   1.000
_cell.length_b   1.000
_cell.length_c   1.000
_cell.angle_alpha   90.00
_cell.angle_beta   90.00
_cell.angle_gamma   90.00
#
_symmetry.space_group_name_H-M   'P 1'
#
loop_
_entity.id
_entity.type
_entity.pdbx_description
1 polymer ?
#
loop_
_entity_poly.entity_id
_entity_poly.type
_entity_poly.pdbx_seq_one_letter_code
_entity_poly.pdbx_strand_id
1 'polypeptide(L)'
;MCELLIRWDARLDEGTDEGSTPLQLACATPGLKNRLEIIQVLLQHGADPNANSRFVSYSSPFLAPLTEYLRWGVGLSGDALNWDDLQEERFPPEHVRYSIVHALILYGAKVHFCTASTAARTKDPHGILHSVQFLRETPDIFKLLVSAATKVDLESVQAYSSISEEQRAVLLAVGHGPRDLRTIVHLFLRDYFRPNFHGRVSALPLPEVVKKFLLFNPPPQANSVT
;
A
#
# COMPACT_ATOMS: atom_id res chain seq x y z
N MET A 1 18.01 -11.10 -11.32
CA MET A 1 17.48 -11.01 -12.71
C MET A 1 16.76 -9.68 -12.95
N CYS A 2 15.86 -9.23 -12.06
CA CYS A 2 15.23 -7.90 -12.14
C CYS A 2 16.26 -6.76 -12.26
N GLU A 3 17.28 -6.71 -11.39
CA GLU A 3 18.36 -5.71 -11.48
C GLU A 3 19.12 -5.77 -12.82
N LEU A 4 19.29 -6.96 -13.38
CA LEU A 4 19.96 -7.14 -14.67
C LEU A 4 19.11 -6.49 -15.77
N LEU A 5 17.82 -6.81 -15.85
CA LEU A 5 16.91 -6.27 -16.87
C LEU A 5 16.83 -4.74 -16.81
N ILE A 6 16.77 -4.16 -15.61
CA ILE A 6 16.74 -2.71 -15.44
C ILE A 6 18.04 -2.04 -15.92
N ARG A 7 19.20 -2.69 -15.70
CA ARG A 7 20.48 -2.21 -16.25
C ARG A 7 20.54 -2.22 -17.78
N TRP A 8 19.69 -2.99 -18.44
CA TRP A 8 19.56 -3.06 -19.90
C TRP A 8 18.43 -2.15 -20.44
N ASP A 9 18.09 -1.08 -19.72
CA ASP A 9 17.09 -0.07 -20.11
C ASP A 9 15.66 -0.62 -20.24
N ALA A 10 15.34 -1.72 -19.52
CA ALA A 10 13.98 -2.20 -19.43
C ALA A 10 13.09 -1.12 -18.78
N ARG A 11 12.02 -0.73 -19.48
CA ARG A 11 11.12 0.31 -19.02
C ARG A 11 10.24 -0.22 -17.88
N LEU A 12 10.38 0.39 -16.70
CA LEU A 12 9.72 -0.04 -15.46
C LEU A 12 8.20 0.14 -15.44
N ASP A 13 7.71 1.09 -16.24
CA ASP A 13 6.29 1.41 -16.34
C ASP A 13 5.69 0.94 -17.68
N GLU A 14 6.46 0.18 -18.49
CA GLU A 14 5.84 -0.50 -19.64
C GLU A 14 4.92 -1.60 -19.13
N GLY A 15 3.64 -1.39 -19.39
CA GLY A 15 2.61 -2.36 -19.06
C GLY A 15 2.68 -3.57 -19.98
N THR A 16 2.08 -4.68 -19.52
CA THR A 16 1.69 -5.79 -20.40
C THR A 16 0.74 -5.32 -21.51
N ASP A 17 0.35 -6.22 -22.41
CA ASP A 17 -0.72 -5.94 -23.41
C ASP A 17 -2.03 -5.46 -22.74
N GLU A 18 -2.20 -5.79 -21.47
CA GLU A 18 -3.34 -5.43 -20.63
C GLU A 18 -3.10 -4.11 -19.85
N GLY A 19 -1.89 -3.55 -19.90
CA GLY A 19 -1.50 -2.29 -19.26
C GLY A 19 -1.04 -2.42 -17.81
N SER A 20 -0.74 -3.64 -17.33
CA SER A 20 -0.24 -3.86 -15.96
C SER A 20 1.27 -3.67 -15.90
N THR A 21 1.75 -2.77 -15.04
CA THR A 21 3.19 -2.54 -14.83
C THR A 21 3.84 -3.72 -14.08
N PRO A 22 5.17 -3.92 -14.23
CA PRO A 22 5.96 -4.85 -13.42
C PRO A 22 5.70 -4.75 -11.91
N LEU A 23 5.52 -3.53 -11.38
CA LEU A 23 5.24 -3.32 -9.96
C LEU A 23 3.83 -3.81 -9.57
N GLN A 24 2.81 -3.54 -10.40
CA GLN A 24 1.47 -4.07 -10.19
C GLN A 24 1.47 -5.61 -10.20
N LEU A 25 2.18 -6.24 -11.14
CA LEU A 25 2.31 -7.70 -11.20
C LEU A 25 2.97 -8.29 -9.95
N ALA A 26 4.08 -7.70 -9.48
CA ALA A 26 4.74 -8.12 -8.25
C ALA A 26 3.83 -7.96 -7.01
N CYS A 27 3.00 -6.90 -6.99
CA CYS A 27 2.00 -6.67 -5.97
C CYS A 27 0.73 -7.52 -6.12
N ALA A 28 0.47 -8.14 -7.26
CA ALA A 28 -0.72 -8.98 -7.48
C ALA A 28 -0.44 -10.49 -7.49
N THR A 29 0.82 -10.90 -7.47
CA THR A 29 1.21 -12.33 -7.51
C THR A 29 1.42 -12.89 -6.10
N PRO A 30 0.47 -13.64 -5.52
CA PRO A 30 0.67 -14.30 -4.23
C PRO A 30 1.73 -15.41 -4.33
N GLY A 31 2.49 -15.61 -3.25
CA GLY A 31 3.52 -16.67 -3.21
C GLY A 31 4.76 -16.42 -4.07
N LEU A 32 4.91 -15.21 -4.64
CA LEU A 32 6.11 -14.82 -5.39
C LEU A 32 7.35 -14.90 -4.47
N LYS A 33 8.34 -15.71 -4.87
CA LYS A 33 9.61 -15.79 -4.16
C LYS A 33 10.34 -14.45 -4.24
N ASN A 34 10.91 -14.00 -3.13
CA ASN A 34 11.63 -12.73 -3.01
C ASN A 34 10.79 -11.50 -3.41
N ARG A 35 9.48 -11.54 -3.13
CA ARG A 35 8.54 -10.48 -3.49
C ARG A 35 8.95 -9.11 -2.94
N LEU A 36 9.43 -9.05 -1.71
CA LEU A 36 9.87 -7.81 -1.09
C LEU A 36 11.06 -7.22 -1.84
N GLU A 37 12.06 -8.04 -2.15
CA GLU A 37 13.27 -7.65 -2.85
C GLU A 37 12.95 -7.18 -4.27
N ILE A 38 12.06 -7.89 -4.99
CA ILE A 38 11.60 -7.48 -6.32
C ILE A 38 10.91 -6.12 -6.25
N ILE A 39 9.97 -5.92 -5.31
CA ILE A 39 9.27 -4.65 -5.13
C ILE A 39 10.26 -3.53 -4.78
N GLN A 40 11.20 -3.78 -3.87
CA GLN A 40 12.21 -2.79 -3.49
C GLN A 40 13.09 -2.39 -4.66
N VAL A 41 13.56 -3.35 -5.47
CA VAL A 41 14.37 -3.06 -6.67
C VAL A 41 13.57 -2.23 -7.67
N LEU A 42 12.33 -2.60 -7.97
CA LEU A 42 11.48 -1.84 -8.90
C LEU A 42 11.27 -0.40 -8.42
N LEU A 43 10.94 -0.22 -7.15
CA LEU A 43 10.72 1.09 -6.52
C LEU A 43 12.01 1.94 -6.47
N GLN A 44 13.15 1.35 -6.14
CA GLN A 44 14.46 2.03 -6.10
C GLN A 44 14.86 2.57 -7.47
N HIS A 45 14.51 1.86 -8.54
CA HIS A 45 14.78 2.27 -9.91
C HIS A 45 13.70 3.20 -10.50
N GLY A 46 12.66 3.54 -9.74
CA GLY A 46 11.70 4.58 -10.09
C GLY A 46 10.35 4.11 -10.64
N ALA A 47 10.00 2.82 -10.49
CA ALA A 47 8.65 2.35 -10.81
C ALA A 47 7.60 3.14 -10.04
N ASP A 48 6.52 3.57 -10.70
CA ASP A 48 5.50 4.39 -10.05
C ASP A 48 4.62 3.57 -9.08
N PRO A 49 4.67 3.83 -7.75
CA PRO A 49 3.83 3.12 -6.77
C PRO A 49 2.34 3.45 -6.88
N ASN A 50 1.97 4.39 -7.75
CA ASN A 50 0.60 4.81 -8.02
C ASN A 50 0.16 4.48 -9.45
N ALA A 51 0.95 3.71 -10.20
CA ALA A 51 0.57 3.24 -11.53
C ALA A 51 -0.81 2.58 -11.48
N ASN A 52 -1.69 2.94 -12.40
CA ASN A 52 -3.05 2.43 -12.45
C ASN A 52 -3.51 2.35 -13.90
N SER A 53 -4.22 1.28 -14.26
CA SER A 53 -4.76 1.14 -15.61
C SER A 53 -5.97 2.07 -15.81
N ARG A 54 -6.20 2.48 -17.06
CA ARG A 54 -7.43 3.19 -17.45
C ARG A 54 -8.66 2.28 -17.39
N PHE A 55 -8.46 0.97 -17.45
CA PHE A 55 -9.50 -0.03 -17.34
C PHE A 55 -9.56 -0.55 -15.90
N VAL A 56 -10.77 -0.75 -15.39
CA VAL A 56 -10.97 -1.41 -14.10
C VAL A 56 -11.41 -2.84 -14.40
N SER A 57 -10.56 -3.81 -14.10
CA SER A 57 -10.86 -5.23 -14.20
C SER A 57 -10.42 -5.90 -12.92
N TYR A 58 -11.21 -6.88 -12.49
CA TYR A 58 -10.85 -7.74 -11.37
C TYR A 58 -10.11 -9.00 -11.84
N SER A 59 -10.06 -9.24 -13.16
CA SER A 59 -9.41 -10.40 -13.79
C SER A 59 -7.91 -10.20 -14.04
N SER A 60 -7.45 -8.94 -14.07
CA SER A 60 -6.05 -8.55 -14.27
C SER A 60 -5.66 -7.45 -13.28
N PRO A 61 -4.36 -7.28 -12.93
CA PRO A 61 -3.93 -6.37 -11.87
C PRO A 61 -3.87 -4.91 -12.34
N PHE A 62 -5.06 -4.33 -12.49
CA PHE A 62 -5.25 -2.98 -12.99
C PHE A 62 -5.27 -1.92 -11.91
N LEU A 63 -5.38 -2.31 -10.63
CA LEU A 63 -5.44 -1.37 -9.52
C LEU A 63 -4.03 -0.86 -9.18
N ALA A 64 -3.98 0.21 -8.39
CA ALA A 64 -2.72 0.71 -7.86
C ALA A 64 -1.96 -0.40 -7.09
N PRO A 65 -0.61 -0.47 -7.16
CA PRO A 65 0.20 -1.51 -6.52
C PRO A 65 -0.17 -1.82 -5.07
N LEU A 66 -0.39 -0.78 -4.24
CA LEU A 66 -0.82 -0.97 -2.85
C LEU A 66 -2.20 -1.63 -2.76
N THR A 67 -3.15 -1.21 -3.60
CA THR A 67 -4.50 -1.76 -3.64
C THR A 67 -4.48 -3.22 -4.09
N GLU A 68 -3.69 -3.57 -5.12
CA GLU A 68 -3.49 -4.97 -5.54
C GLU A 68 -2.90 -5.81 -4.40
N TYR A 69 -1.84 -5.31 -3.76
CA TYR A 69 -1.19 -6.01 -2.67
C TYR A 69 -2.15 -6.31 -1.52
N LEU A 70 -2.92 -5.32 -1.10
CA LEU A 70 -3.90 -5.48 -0.04
C LEU A 70 -5.02 -6.42 -0.45
N ARG A 71 -5.55 -6.33 -1.68
CA ARG A 71 -6.62 -7.21 -2.18
C ARG A 71 -6.28 -8.69 -2.03
N TRP A 72 -5.06 -9.08 -2.41
CA TRP A 72 -4.64 -10.49 -2.35
C TRP A 72 -4.24 -10.93 -0.94
N GLY A 73 -3.63 -10.05 -0.15
CA GLY A 73 -3.24 -10.38 1.23
C GLY A 73 -4.41 -10.44 2.21
N VAL A 74 -5.61 -10.02 1.81
CA VAL A 74 -6.81 -9.98 2.66
C VAL A 74 -7.96 -10.90 2.19
N GLY A 75 -7.67 -11.87 1.33
CA GLY A 75 -8.64 -12.91 0.93
C GLY A 75 -9.74 -12.44 -0.03
N LEU A 76 -9.61 -11.26 -0.65
CA LEU A 76 -10.59 -10.71 -1.58
C LEU A 76 -10.38 -11.21 -3.02
N SER A 77 -10.51 -12.52 -3.23
CA SER A 77 -10.83 -13.04 -4.57
C SER A 77 -12.33 -12.84 -4.82
N GLY A 78 -12.68 -11.67 -5.35
CA GLY A 78 -13.94 -11.52 -6.09
C GLY A 78 -13.87 -12.37 -7.35
N ASP A 79 -14.83 -13.28 -7.49
CA ASP A 79 -15.00 -14.33 -8.50
C ASP A 79 -14.23 -15.65 -8.27
N ALA A 80 -14.97 -16.64 -7.79
CA ALA A 80 -14.93 -18.03 -8.25
C ALA A 80 -13.60 -18.81 -8.15
N LEU A 81 -12.90 -18.77 -7.02
CA LEU A 81 -12.25 -19.97 -6.52
C LEU A 81 -12.65 -20.14 -5.06
N ASN A 82 -13.55 -21.09 -4.83
CA ASN A 82 -13.81 -21.60 -3.50
C ASN A 82 -12.46 -22.11 -2.96
N TRP A 83 -11.96 -21.53 -1.86
CA TRP A 83 -10.71 -21.99 -1.26
C TRP A 83 -10.80 -23.46 -0.82
N ASP A 84 -12.01 -23.99 -0.64
CA ASP A 84 -12.26 -25.42 -0.39
C ASP A 84 -11.98 -26.32 -1.62
N ASP A 85 -12.07 -25.80 -2.85
CA ASP A 85 -11.85 -26.58 -4.08
C ASP A 85 -10.37 -26.57 -4.53
N LEU A 86 -9.59 -25.61 -4.06
CA LEU A 86 -8.14 -25.61 -4.23
C LEU A 86 -7.54 -26.43 -3.09
N GLN A 87 -7.25 -27.70 -3.37
CA GLN A 87 -6.45 -28.57 -2.50
C GLN A 87 -5.38 -27.75 -1.77
N GLU A 88 -5.42 -27.89 -0.44
CA GLU A 88 -4.73 -27.21 0.67
C GLU A 88 -3.22 -26.95 0.50
N GLU A 89 -2.62 -27.35 -0.62
CA GLU A 89 -1.18 -27.36 -0.85
C GLU A 89 -0.66 -26.26 -1.80
N ARG A 90 -1.51 -25.57 -2.57
CA ARG A 90 -0.94 -24.77 -3.68
C ARG A 90 -0.37 -23.41 -3.26
N PHE A 91 -1.03 -22.66 -2.38
CA PHE A 91 -0.48 -21.43 -1.78
C PHE A 91 -1.18 -21.13 -0.44
N PRO A 92 -0.48 -21.17 0.72
CA PRO A 92 -1.11 -20.80 2.00
C PRO A 92 -1.57 -19.34 1.97
N PRO A 93 -2.61 -18.94 2.73
CA PRO A 93 -3.06 -17.56 2.81
C PRO A 93 -1.90 -16.66 3.22
N GLU A 94 -1.37 -15.91 2.25
CA GLU A 94 -0.24 -15.02 2.46
C GLU A 94 -0.75 -13.78 3.18
N HIS A 95 -0.45 -13.70 4.47
CA HIS A 95 -0.82 -12.56 5.28
C HIS A 95 -0.13 -11.30 4.74
N VAL A 96 -0.85 -10.18 4.73
CA VAL A 96 -0.29 -8.86 4.39
C VAL A 96 0.96 -8.61 5.23
N ARG A 97 2.10 -8.42 4.58
CA ARG A 97 3.38 -8.15 5.25
C ARG A 97 3.56 -6.65 5.44
N TYR A 98 3.84 -6.26 6.68
CA TYR A 98 4.17 -4.87 7.03
C TYR A 98 5.28 -4.30 6.14
N SER A 99 6.35 -5.06 5.89
CA SER A 99 7.50 -4.61 5.10
C SER A 99 7.16 -4.21 3.67
N ILE A 100 6.22 -4.90 3.02
CA ILE A 100 5.79 -4.56 1.66
C ILE A 100 4.91 -3.31 1.67
N VAL A 101 3.94 -3.24 2.58
CA VAL A 101 3.08 -2.05 2.73
C VAL A 101 3.91 -0.81 3.07
N HIS A 102 4.88 -0.97 3.98
CA HIS A 102 5.82 0.08 4.38
C HIS A 102 6.68 0.54 3.20
N ALA A 103 7.26 -0.38 2.43
CA ALA A 103 8.01 -0.03 1.23
C ALA A 103 7.14 0.77 0.24
N LEU A 104 5.95 0.27 -0.11
CA LEU A 104 5.05 0.97 -1.03
C LEU A 104 4.72 2.38 -0.53
N ILE A 105 4.38 2.53 0.76
CA ILE A 105 4.09 3.84 1.36
C ILE A 105 5.32 4.75 1.35
N LEU A 106 6.51 4.23 1.64
CA LEU A 106 7.76 4.99 1.72
C LEU A 106 8.14 5.58 0.35
N TYR A 107 7.96 4.81 -0.72
CA TYR A 107 8.16 5.28 -2.09
C TYR A 107 6.97 6.09 -2.62
N GLY A 108 5.89 6.14 -1.84
CA GLY A 108 4.83 7.12 -1.98
C GLY A 108 3.57 6.61 -2.64
N ALA A 109 3.21 5.35 -2.39
CA ALA A 109 1.85 4.89 -2.58
C ALA A 109 0.88 5.81 -1.83
N LYS A 110 -0.19 6.22 -2.52
CA LYS A 110 -1.28 6.99 -1.95
C LYS A 110 -2.20 6.06 -1.17
N VAL A 111 -2.74 6.61 -0.08
CA VAL A 111 -3.64 5.90 0.83
C VAL A 111 -4.92 6.71 0.96
N HIS A 112 -5.95 6.29 0.24
CA HIS A 112 -7.26 6.92 0.29
C HIS A 112 -8.28 5.99 0.95
N PHE A 113 -8.90 6.46 2.02
CA PHE A 113 -10.01 5.77 2.68
C PHE A 113 -11.33 6.22 2.06
N CYS A 114 -11.60 5.74 0.85
CA CYS A 114 -12.86 5.94 0.14
C CYS A 114 -13.35 4.61 -0.45
N THR A 115 -14.64 4.55 -0.78
CA THR A 115 -15.21 3.39 -1.47
C THR A 115 -14.49 3.13 -2.80
N ALA A 116 -14.44 1.86 -3.18
CA ALA A 116 -13.63 1.38 -4.30
C ALA A 116 -14.49 0.56 -5.28
N SER A 117 -15.74 1.00 -5.51
CA SER A 117 -16.59 0.47 -6.58
C SER A 117 -16.01 0.83 -7.95
N THR A 118 -16.40 0.11 -9.00
CA THR A 118 -15.94 0.40 -10.38
C THR A 118 -16.15 1.88 -10.77
N ALA A 119 -17.31 2.44 -10.41
CA ALA A 119 -17.62 3.85 -10.67
C ALA A 119 -16.86 4.83 -9.77
N ALA A 120 -16.46 4.42 -8.56
CA ALA A 120 -15.63 5.25 -7.69
C ALA A 120 -14.16 5.24 -8.15
N ARG A 121 -13.64 4.09 -8.63
CA ARG A 121 -12.26 3.93 -9.08
C ARG A 121 -11.88 4.78 -10.28
N THR A 122 -12.84 5.07 -11.16
CA THR A 122 -12.62 6.01 -12.27
C THR A 122 -12.37 7.44 -11.77
N LYS A 123 -12.90 7.80 -10.60
CA LYS A 123 -12.66 9.10 -9.95
C LYS A 123 -11.45 9.05 -9.00
N ASP A 124 -11.26 7.93 -8.33
CA ASP A 124 -10.20 7.72 -7.34
C ASP A 124 -9.69 6.26 -7.33
N PRO A 125 -8.57 5.97 -8.01
CA PRO A 125 -8.07 4.60 -8.14
C PRO A 125 -7.35 4.08 -6.87
N HIS A 126 -7.11 4.94 -5.88
CA HIS A 126 -6.31 4.61 -4.69
C HIS A 126 -7.16 4.28 -3.45
N GLY A 127 -8.47 4.07 -3.64
CA GLY A 127 -9.40 3.71 -2.57
C GLY A 127 -9.14 2.32 -2.00
N ILE A 128 -8.85 2.25 -0.70
CA ILE A 128 -8.55 1.00 0.03
C ILE A 128 -9.50 0.70 1.19
N LEU A 129 -10.62 1.42 1.31
CA LEU A 129 -11.54 1.27 2.46
C LEU A 129 -12.01 -0.17 2.66
N HIS A 130 -12.29 -0.87 1.56
CA HIS A 130 -12.68 -2.27 1.55
C HIS A 130 -11.65 -3.24 2.16
N SER A 131 -10.37 -2.88 2.16
CA SER A 131 -9.30 -3.70 2.74
C SER A 131 -9.23 -3.55 4.26
N VAL A 132 -9.77 -2.46 4.84
CA VAL A 132 -9.68 -2.15 6.28
C VAL A 132 -10.34 -3.22 7.14
N GLN A 133 -11.43 -3.82 6.69
CA GLN A 133 -12.18 -4.83 7.45
C GLN A 133 -11.32 -6.05 7.85
N PHE A 134 -10.26 -6.33 7.09
CA PHE A 134 -9.36 -7.47 7.31
C PHE A 134 -8.10 -7.11 8.10
N LEU A 135 -7.89 -5.83 8.41
CA LEU A 135 -6.72 -5.36 9.17
C LEU A 135 -6.97 -5.34 10.68
N ARG A 136 -8.01 -6.04 11.16
CA ARG A 136 -8.33 -6.14 12.60
C ARG A 136 -7.23 -6.86 13.37
N GLU A 137 -6.68 -7.91 12.78
CA GLU A 137 -5.62 -8.74 13.38
C GLU A 137 -4.21 -8.17 13.15
N THR A 138 -4.08 -7.12 12.32
CA THR A 138 -2.81 -6.47 11.99
C THR A 138 -2.86 -4.96 12.27
N PRO A 139 -3.03 -4.55 13.55
CA PRO A 139 -3.23 -3.16 13.93
C PRO A 139 -2.07 -2.25 13.52
N ASP A 140 -0.85 -2.78 13.40
CA ASP A 140 0.32 -2.00 12.98
C ASP A 140 0.25 -1.59 11.51
N ILE A 141 -0.28 -2.46 10.64
CA ILE A 141 -0.52 -2.13 9.22
C ILE A 141 -1.63 -1.10 9.11
N PHE A 142 -2.70 -1.26 9.89
CA PHE A 142 -3.78 -0.28 9.94
C PHE A 142 -3.27 1.10 10.38
N LYS A 143 -2.50 1.18 11.48
CA LYS A 143 -1.88 2.42 11.96
C LYS A 143 -0.96 3.05 10.92
N LEU A 144 -0.16 2.24 10.23
CA LEU A 144 0.70 2.71 9.13
C LEU A 144 -0.13 3.35 8.01
N LEU A 145 -1.20 2.69 7.54
CA LEU A 145 -2.09 3.24 6.51
C LEU A 145 -2.77 4.53 6.97
N VAL A 146 -3.23 4.58 8.22
CA VAL A 146 -3.82 5.79 8.82
C VAL A 146 -2.80 6.93 8.89
N SER A 147 -1.55 6.66 9.24
CA SER A 147 -0.49 7.69 9.25
C SER A 147 -0.18 8.20 7.85
N ALA A 148 -0.26 7.35 6.84
CA ALA A 148 -0.01 7.67 5.44
C ALA A 148 -1.24 8.19 4.68
N ALA A 149 -2.39 8.29 5.34
CA ALA A 149 -3.65 8.68 4.72
C ALA A 149 -3.55 10.09 4.11
N THR A 150 -3.79 10.15 2.80
CA THR A 150 -3.79 11.39 2.00
C THR A 150 -5.21 11.89 1.76
N LYS A 151 -6.20 11.00 1.84
CA LYS A 151 -7.62 11.32 1.70
C LYS A 151 -8.46 10.39 2.56
N VAL A 152 -9.47 10.93 3.25
CA VAL A 152 -10.48 10.17 3.98
C VAL A 152 -11.84 10.71 3.57
N ASP A 153 -12.67 9.85 2.99
CA ASP A 153 -14.04 10.22 2.62
C ASP A 153 -14.99 9.83 3.75
N LEU A 154 -15.49 10.83 4.49
CA LEU A 154 -16.31 10.63 5.68
C LEU A 154 -17.63 9.90 5.34
N GLU A 155 -18.25 10.21 4.20
CA GLU A 155 -19.49 9.58 3.77
C GLU A 155 -19.28 8.10 3.48
N SER A 156 -18.23 7.75 2.71
CA SER A 156 -17.85 6.35 2.49
C SER A 156 -17.55 5.62 3.80
N VAL A 157 -16.78 6.24 4.70
CA VAL A 157 -16.41 5.61 5.98
C VAL A 157 -17.65 5.37 6.85
N GLN A 158 -18.58 6.31 6.91
CA GLN A 158 -19.84 6.17 7.66
C GLN A 158 -20.75 5.10 7.05
N ALA A 159 -20.88 5.06 5.73
CA ALA A 159 -21.73 4.11 5.04
C ALA A 159 -21.19 2.67 5.03
N TYR A 160 -19.89 2.48 5.23
CA TYR A 160 -19.27 1.15 5.13
C TYR A 160 -19.52 0.32 6.40
N SER A 161 -20.33 -0.74 6.31
CA SER A 161 -20.79 -1.53 7.46
C SER A 161 -19.78 -2.57 7.97
N SER A 162 -18.83 -3.01 7.14
CA SER A 162 -17.94 -4.14 7.47
C SER A 162 -16.74 -3.81 8.37
N ILE A 163 -16.42 -2.53 8.58
CA ILE A 163 -15.34 -2.10 9.49
C ILE A 163 -15.82 -2.04 10.94
N SER A 164 -14.93 -2.31 11.90
CA SER A 164 -15.28 -2.25 13.32
C SER A 164 -15.54 -0.81 13.79
N GLU A 165 -16.23 -0.66 14.92
CA GLU A 165 -16.46 0.66 15.52
C GLU A 165 -15.15 1.38 15.86
N GLU A 166 -14.15 0.64 16.35
CA GLU A 166 -12.82 1.19 16.64
C GLU A 166 -12.12 1.70 15.38
N GLN A 167 -12.11 0.91 14.30
CA GLN A 167 -11.51 1.31 13.03
C GLN A 167 -12.23 2.54 12.46
N ARG A 168 -13.57 2.56 12.53
CA ARG A 168 -14.40 3.69 12.10
C ARG A 168 -14.07 4.94 12.90
N ALA A 169 -14.02 4.86 14.23
CA ALA A 169 -13.72 5.98 15.11
C ALA A 169 -12.36 6.61 14.77
N VAL A 170 -11.34 5.79 14.51
CA VAL A 170 -10.00 6.26 14.10
C VAL A 170 -10.04 6.98 12.75
N LEU A 171 -10.70 6.40 11.74
CA LEU A 171 -10.81 7.02 10.42
C LEU A 171 -11.59 8.34 10.47
N LEU A 172 -12.69 8.38 11.23
CA LEU A 172 -13.46 9.60 11.43
C LEU A 172 -12.63 10.66 12.16
N ALA A 173 -11.92 10.32 13.24
CA ALA A 173 -11.06 11.26 13.94
C ALA A 173 -10.01 11.90 13.03
N VAL A 174 -9.47 11.12 12.08
CA VAL A 174 -8.50 11.59 11.09
C VAL A 174 -9.13 12.47 10.01
N GLY A 175 -10.39 12.21 9.63
CA GLY A 175 -11.08 12.93 8.56
C GLY A 175 -11.86 14.19 8.97
N HIS A 176 -12.23 14.35 10.25
CA HIS A 176 -13.05 15.48 10.72
C HIS A 176 -12.31 16.81 10.83
N GLY A 177 -10.98 16.82 10.69
CA GLY A 177 -10.17 18.04 10.82
C GLY A 177 -9.02 18.07 9.81
N PRO A 178 -8.41 19.25 9.61
CA PRO A 178 -7.18 19.33 8.84
C PRO A 178 -6.13 18.44 9.50
N ARG A 179 -5.38 17.69 8.69
CA ARG A 179 -4.26 16.88 9.18
C ARG A 179 -3.28 17.79 9.90
N ASP A 180 -2.66 17.27 10.97
CA ASP A 180 -1.67 18.06 11.68
C ASP A 180 -0.49 18.44 10.76
N LEU A 181 0.16 19.56 11.06
CA LEU A 181 1.26 20.07 10.26
C LEU A 181 2.39 19.04 10.12
N ARG A 182 2.61 18.22 11.16
CA ARG A 182 3.62 17.16 11.17
C ARG A 182 3.37 16.15 10.05
N THR A 183 2.12 15.69 9.91
CA THR A 183 1.69 14.73 8.89
C THR A 183 1.71 15.36 7.51
N ILE A 184 1.26 16.61 7.37
CA ILE A 184 1.30 17.32 6.09
C ILE A 184 2.75 17.46 5.59
N VAL A 185 3.66 17.91 6.46
CA VAL A 185 5.08 18.06 6.14
C VAL A 185 5.71 16.70 5.83
N HIS A 186 5.35 15.66 6.58
CA HIS A 186 5.84 14.30 6.33
C HIS A 186 5.47 13.81 4.92
N LEU A 187 4.20 13.89 4.54
CA LEU A 187 3.72 13.47 3.23
C LEU A 187 4.31 14.33 2.11
N PHE A 188 4.42 15.65 2.34
CA PHE A 188 5.06 16.56 1.38
C PHE A 188 6.53 16.20 1.14
N LEU A 189 7.33 16.04 2.20
CA LEU A 189 8.75 15.71 2.07
C LEU A 189 8.96 14.35 1.41
N ARG A 190 8.11 13.36 1.74
CA ARG A 190 8.11 12.05 1.08
C ARG A 190 7.97 12.18 -0.42
N ASP A 191 7.00 12.97 -0.87
CA ASP A 191 6.71 13.14 -2.29
C ASP A 191 7.76 14.02 -2.99
N TYR A 192 8.27 15.05 -2.30
CA TYR A 192 9.31 15.96 -2.80
C TYR A 192 10.66 15.26 -3.04
N PHE A 193 11.02 14.29 -2.19
CA PHE A 193 12.32 13.62 -2.25
C PHE A 193 12.34 12.34 -3.10
N ARG A 194 11.24 12.01 -3.81
CA ARG A 194 11.22 10.86 -4.73
C ARG A 194 12.27 11.01 -5.86
N PRO A 195 12.75 9.88 -6.42
CA PRO A 195 12.45 8.49 -6.03
C PRO A 195 13.22 8.02 -4.79
N ASN A 196 14.30 8.70 -4.40
CA ASN A 196 15.21 8.24 -3.35
C ASN A 196 14.94 8.94 -1.99
N PHE A 197 13.71 8.83 -1.47
CA PHE A 197 13.33 9.46 -0.20
C PHE A 197 14.16 8.91 0.97
N HIS A 198 14.31 7.58 1.05
CA HIS A 198 15.05 6.93 2.14
C HIS A 198 16.51 7.39 2.26
N GLY A 199 17.24 7.39 1.13
CA GLY A 199 18.63 7.84 1.11
C GLY A 199 18.76 9.32 1.45
N ARG A 200 17.85 10.16 0.93
CA ARG A 200 17.85 11.60 1.20
C ARG A 200 17.57 11.92 2.67
N VAL A 201 16.55 11.31 3.29
CA VAL A 201 16.24 11.53 4.71
C VAL A 201 17.40 11.11 5.62
N SER A 202 18.06 10.01 5.29
CA SER A 202 19.21 9.52 6.06
C SER A 202 20.38 10.51 6.08
N ALA A 203 20.57 11.25 4.97
CA ALA A 203 21.62 12.25 4.82
C ALA A 203 21.27 13.64 5.41
N LEU A 204 20.00 13.90 5.73
CA LEU A 204 19.61 15.19 6.30
C LEU A 204 20.21 15.37 7.71
N PRO A 205 20.64 16.60 8.08
CA PRO A 205 21.15 16.91 9.41
C PRO A 205 19.99 17.09 10.42
N LEU A 206 19.12 16.08 10.53
CA LEU A 206 17.96 16.05 11.41
C LEU A 206 18.19 15.10 12.59
N PRO A 207 17.53 15.30 13.74
CA PRO A 207 17.55 14.33 14.83
C PRO A 207 17.03 12.96 14.40
N GLU A 208 17.59 11.88 14.94
CA GLU A 208 17.22 10.50 14.59
C GLU A 208 15.74 10.19 14.82
N VAL A 209 15.12 10.80 15.82
CA VAL A 209 13.67 10.67 16.07
C VAL A 209 12.86 11.21 14.89
N VAL A 210 13.27 12.34 14.31
CA VAL A 210 12.61 12.95 13.15
C VAL A 210 12.86 12.09 11.90
N LYS A 211 14.07 11.58 11.70
CA LYS A 211 14.36 10.66 10.58
C LYS A 211 13.51 9.40 10.66
N LYS A 212 13.42 8.77 11.83
CA LYS A 212 12.58 7.58 12.06
C LYS A 212 11.11 7.86 11.77
N PHE A 213 10.60 9.02 12.22
CA PHE A 213 9.26 9.46 11.91
C PHE A 213 9.04 9.63 10.40
N LEU A 214 9.94 10.33 9.71
CA LEU A 214 9.87 10.52 8.25
C LEU A 214 9.93 9.19 7.48
N LEU A 215 10.68 8.21 7.98
CA LEU A 215 10.79 6.89 7.37
C LEU A 215 9.63 5.95 7.72
N PHE A 216 8.57 6.41 8.38
CA PHE A 216 7.47 5.58 8.87
C PHE A 216 7.92 4.40 9.73
N ASN A 217 9.08 4.51 10.41
CA ASN A 217 9.53 3.47 11.30
C ASN A 217 8.69 3.54 12.57
N PRO A 218 8.14 2.39 13.04
CA PRO A 218 7.44 2.38 14.31
C PRO A 218 8.40 2.87 15.40
N PRO A 219 7.90 3.61 16.42
CA PRO A 219 8.73 3.90 17.58
C PRO A 219 9.26 2.57 18.13
N PRO A 220 10.52 2.52 18.61
CA PRO A 220 11.04 1.31 19.23
C PRO A 220 10.03 0.88 20.30
N GLN A 221 9.50 -0.33 20.19
CA GLN A 221 8.66 -0.88 21.24
C GLN A 221 9.48 -0.75 22.52
N ALA A 222 8.98 -0.01 23.50
CA ALA A 222 9.63 0.07 24.79
C ALA A 222 9.78 -1.39 25.24
N ASN A 223 11.02 -1.86 25.33
CA ASN A 223 11.33 -3.22 25.71
C ASN A 223 10.42 -3.59 26.87
N SER A 224 9.67 -4.68 26.73
CA SER A 224 9.09 -5.38 27.86
C SER A 224 10.25 -5.69 28.81
N VAL A 225 10.45 -4.81 29.77
CA VAL A 225 11.30 -5.06 30.93
C VAL A 225 10.54 -6.12 31.73
N THR A 226 10.91 -7.37 31.51
CA THR A 226 10.68 -8.49 32.41
C THR A 226 12.01 -9.17 32.61
#